data_AF-A0A533S9A8-F1
#
_entry.id   AF-A0A533S9A8-F1
#
_cell.length_a   1.000
_cell.length_b   1.000
_cell.length_c   1.000
_cell.angle_alpha   90.00
_cell.angle_beta   90.00
_cell.angle_gamma   90.00
#
_symmetry.space_group_name_H-M   'P 1'
#
loop_
_entity.id
_entity.type
_entity.pdbx_description
1 polymer ?
#
loop_
_entity_poly.entity_id
_entity_poly.type
_entity_poly.pdbx_seq_one_letter_code
_entity_poly.pdbx_strand_id
1 'polypeptide(L)'
;MGPETLLKLLGTIFILLFLFWIFAIIDVVTSDFKEPSNKTIWIVLLIFLPPLGYILYSFMANSQKVKIPIPDHVLYRAQPEERDNWDIK
;
A
#
# COMPACT_ATOMS: atom_id res chain seq x y z
N MET A 1 -38.42 -0.22 13.12
CA MET A 1 -37.66 -0.38 11.86
C MET A 1 -38.31 -1.49 11.07
N GLY A 2 -38.79 -1.22 9.85
CA GLY A 2 -39.34 -2.26 8.98
C GLY A 2 -38.25 -3.04 8.23
N PRO A 3 -38.53 -4.28 7.78
CA PRO A 3 -37.58 -5.14 7.07
C PRO A 3 -36.98 -4.48 5.81
N GLU A 4 -37.75 -3.62 5.14
CA GLU A 4 -37.32 -2.83 4.00
C GLU A 4 -36.17 -1.85 4.32
N THR A 5 -36.11 -1.36 5.56
CA THR A 5 -35.04 -0.45 6.00
C THR A 5 -33.75 -1.23 6.25
N LEU A 6 -33.87 -2.43 6.82
CA LEU A 6 -32.75 -3.33 7.07
C LEU A 6 -32.09 -3.77 5.76
N LEU A 7 -32.89 -4.13 4.75
CA LEU A 7 -32.42 -4.51 3.42
C LEU A 7 -31.62 -3.39 2.75
N LYS A 8 -32.11 -2.14 2.81
CA LYS A 8 -31.42 -0.98 2.24
C LYS A 8 -30.08 -0.69 2.93
N LEU A 9 -30.02 -0.82 4.25
CA LEU A 9 -28.78 -0.64 5.01
C LEU A 9 -27.76 -1.72 4.66
N LEU A 10 -28.18 -2.99 4.64
CA LEU A 10 -27.31 -4.10 4.25
C LEU A 10 -26.79 -3.96 2.82
N GLY A 11 -27.67 -3.59 1.87
CA GLY A 11 -27.27 -3.35 0.48
C GLY A 11 -26.24 -2.22 0.35
N THR A 12 -26.45 -1.11 1.07
CA THR A 12 -25.50 0.01 1.08
C THR A 12 -24.14 -0.40 1.62
N ILE A 13 -24.10 -1.13 2.74
CA ILE A 13 -22.85 -1.64 3.34
C ILE A 13 -22.14 -2.58 2.36
N PHE A 14 -22.88 -3.47 1.70
CA PHE A 14 -22.29 -4.42 0.75
C PHE A 14 -21.67 -3.71 -0.46
N ILE A 15 -22.34 -2.68 -1.00
CA ILE A 15 -21.83 -1.87 -2.11
C ILE A 15 -20.53 -1.16 -1.69
N LEU A 16 -20.50 -0.57 -0.49
CA LEU A 16 -19.29 0.09 0.02
C LEU A 16 -18.14 -0.89 0.16
N LEU A 17 -18.37 -2.07 0.78
CA LEU A 17 -17.36 -3.11 0.90
C LEU A 17 -16.85 -3.59 -0.46
N PHE A 18 -17.74 -3.71 -1.44
CA PHE A 18 -17.37 -4.11 -2.80
C PHE A 18 -16.50 -3.05 -3.50
N LEU A 19 -16.83 -1.76 -3.35
CA LEU A 19 -16.01 -0.66 -3.87
C LEU A 19 -14.62 -0.65 -3.23
N PHE A 20 -14.54 -0.82 -1.91
CA PHE A 20 -13.27 -0.93 -1.19
C PHE A 20 -12.44 -2.13 -1.66
N TRP A 21 -13.09 -3.27 -1.90
CA TRP A 21 -12.43 -4.47 -2.41
C TRP A 21 -11.80 -4.25 -3.79
N ILE A 22 -12.53 -3.61 -4.72
CA ILE A 22 -11.99 -3.25 -6.04
C ILE A 22 -10.82 -2.28 -5.90
N PHE A 23 -10.93 -1.25 -5.05
CA PHE A 23 -9.85 -0.29 -4.82
C PHE A 23 -8.58 -0.98 -4.31
N ALA A 24 -8.71 -1.94 -3.40
CA ALA A 24 -7.58 -2.71 -2.88
C ALA A 24 -6.89 -3.56 -3.96
N ILE A 25 -7.66 -4.17 -4.86
CA ILE A 25 -7.11 -4.91 -6.00
C ILE A 25 -6.33 -3.97 -6.92
N ILE A 26 -6.89 -2.80 -7.25
CA ILE A 26 -6.21 -1.80 -8.07
C ILE A 26 -4.87 -1.41 -7.41
N ASP A 27 -4.88 -1.10 -6.11
CA ASP A 27 -3.67 -0.69 -5.38
C ASP A 27 -2.58 -1.78 -5.35
N VAL A 28 -2.96 -3.05 -5.21
CA VAL A 28 -2.02 -4.18 -5.29
C VAL A 28 -1.46 -4.36 -6.70
N VAL A 29 -2.30 -4.23 -7.73
CA VAL A 29 -1.88 -4.39 -9.12
C VAL A 29 -0.96 -3.24 -9.55
N THR A 30 -1.21 -2.02 -9.10
CA THR A 30 -0.38 -0.84 -9.43
C THR A 30 0.84 -0.67 -8.55
N SER A 31 0.87 -1.25 -7.34
CA SER A 31 2.02 -1.18 -6.45
C SER A 31 3.20 -2.04 -6.93
N ASP A 32 4.40 -1.48 -6.80
CA ASP A 32 5.66 -2.20 -6.94
C ASP A 32 6.07 -2.83 -5.59
N PHE A 33 6.14 -4.16 -5.59
CA PHE A 33 6.57 -4.94 -4.43
C PHE A 33 8.03 -5.33 -4.58
N LYS A 34 8.75 -5.42 -3.46
CA LYS A 34 10.16 -5.86 -3.42
C LYS A 34 10.37 -7.22 -4.08
N GLU A 35 9.39 -8.11 -3.90
CA GLU A 35 9.39 -9.44 -4.50
C GLU A 35 8.06 -9.69 -5.22
N PRO A 36 8.09 -10.34 -6.40
CA PRO A 36 6.88 -10.75 -7.12
C PRO A 36 5.98 -11.73 -6.32
N SER A 37 6.59 -12.51 -5.44
CA SER A 37 5.93 -13.44 -4.50
C SER A 37 4.93 -12.70 -3.59
N ASN A 38 5.34 -11.56 -3.01
CA ASN A 38 4.52 -10.76 -2.11
C ASN A 38 3.27 -10.21 -2.82
N LYS A 39 3.42 -9.75 -4.08
CA LYS A 39 2.30 -9.29 -4.90
C LYS A 39 1.27 -10.39 -5.11
N THR A 40 1.75 -11.61 -5.39
CA THR A 40 0.89 -12.78 -5.59
C THR A 40 0.12 -13.14 -4.32
N ILE A 41 0.80 -13.14 -3.15
CA ILE A 41 0.17 -13.41 -1.85
C ILE A 41 -0.95 -12.40 -1.56
N TRP A 42 -0.71 -11.10 -1.82
CA TRP A 42 -1.73 -10.07 -1.61
C TRP A 42 -2.96 -10.23 -2.50
N ILE A 43 -2.77 -10.60 -3.77
CA ILE A 43 -3.88 -10.90 -4.68
C ILE A 43 -4.68 -12.12 -4.19
N VAL A 44 -4.00 -13.19 -3.76
CA VAL A 44 -4.65 -14.40 -3.22
C VAL A 44 -5.44 -14.07 -1.96
N LEU A 45 -4.87 -13.31 -1.01
CA LEU A 45 -5.57 -12.87 0.20
C LEU A 45 -6.79 -11.99 -0.11
N LEU A 46 -6.70 -11.09 -1.10
CA LEU A 46 -7.84 -10.27 -1.50
C LEU A 46 -8.97 -11.09 -2.14
N ILE A 47 -8.66 -12.16 -2.88
CA ILE A 47 -9.66 -13.03 -3.52
C ILE A 47 -10.32 -13.98 -2.51
N PHE A 48 -9.54 -14.60 -1.64
CA PHE A 48 -10.03 -15.64 -0.73
C PHE A 48 -10.56 -15.10 0.60
N LEU A 49 -10.15 -13.90 1.01
CA LEU A 49 -10.54 -13.29 2.28
C LEU A 49 -11.20 -11.89 2.14
N PRO A 50 -12.12 -11.60 1.20
CA PRO A 50 -12.91 -10.37 1.31
C PRO A 50 -13.82 -10.44 2.56
N PRO A 51 -13.92 -9.41 3.42
CA PRO A 51 -13.25 -8.09 3.40
C PRO A 51 -11.95 -8.02 4.22
N LEU A 52 -11.58 -9.09 4.94
CA LEU A 52 -10.39 -9.18 5.79
C LEU A 52 -9.07 -8.90 5.05
N GLY A 53 -9.01 -9.21 3.75
CA GLY A 53 -7.86 -8.97 2.88
C GLY A 53 -7.48 -7.49 2.82
N TYR A 54 -8.45 -6.57 2.88
CA TYR A 54 -8.18 -5.13 2.93
C TYR A 54 -7.53 -4.71 4.26
N ILE A 55 -8.04 -5.23 5.38
CA ILE A 55 -7.50 -4.92 6.71
C ILE A 55 -6.05 -5.42 6.79
N LEU A 56 -5.81 -6.67 6.41
CA LEU A 56 -4.47 -7.26 6.38
C LEU A 56 -3.53 -6.45 5.47
N TYR A 57 -4.01 -6.04 4.28
CA TYR A 57 -3.26 -5.24 3.33
C TYR A 57 -2.79 -3.92 3.94
N SER A 58 -3.70 -3.19 4.57
CA SER A 58 -3.40 -1.87 5.13
C SER A 58 -2.32 -1.90 6.23
N PHE A 59 -2.21 -3.01 6.99
CA PHE A 59 -1.21 -3.13 8.05
C PHE A 59 0.14 -3.65 7.57
N MET A 60 0.16 -4.65 6.68
CA MET A 60 1.39 -5.39 6.38
C MET A 60 2.00 -5.08 5.01
N ALA A 61 1.22 -4.63 4.03
CA ALA A 61 1.76 -4.43 2.68
C ALA A 61 2.84 -3.33 2.64
N ASN A 62 2.71 -2.29 3.49
CA ASN A 62 3.63 -1.14 3.51
C ASN A 62 5.08 -1.49 3.87
N SER A 63 5.33 -2.51 4.69
CA SER A 63 6.70 -2.94 5.00
C SER A 63 7.37 -3.70 3.84
N GLN A 64 6.55 -4.29 2.97
CA GLN A 64 6.95 -5.10 1.82
C GLN A 64 7.12 -4.31 0.52
N LYS A 65 6.70 -3.04 0.50
CA LYS A 65 6.96 -2.12 -0.62
C LYS A 65 8.42 -1.70 -0.67
N VAL A 66 8.93 -1.41 -1.86
CA VAL A 66 10.31 -0.94 -2.07
C VAL A 66 10.47 0.41 -1.36
N LYS A 67 11.34 0.46 -0.34
CA LYS A 67 11.86 1.73 0.17
C LYS A 67 13.03 2.09 -0.72
N ILE A 68 12.99 3.25 -1.36
CA ILE A 68 14.13 3.79 -2.10
C ILE A 68 15.30 3.91 -1.11
N PRO A 69 16.36 3.09 -1.23
CA PRO A 69 17.57 3.30 -0.46
C PRO A 69 18.26 4.52 -1.06
N ILE A 70 18.62 5.51 -0.24
CA ILE A 70 19.52 6.58 -0.71
C ILE A 70 20.80 5.88 -1.19
N PRO A 71 21.19 6.03 -2.47
CA PRO A 71 22.37 5.34 -2.99
C PRO A 71 23.62 5.77 -2.22
N ASP A 72 24.46 4.81 -1.85
CA ASP A 72 25.74 5.02 -1.18
C ASP A 72 26.67 5.98 -1.91
N HIS A 73 26.64 6.02 -3.25
CA HIS A 73 27.33 7.03 -4.07
C HIS A 73 26.89 8.48 -3.82
N VAL A 74 25.70 8.69 -3.24
CA VAL A 74 25.24 10.01 -2.78
C VAL A 74 25.84 10.34 -1.41
N LEU A 75 26.14 9.34 -0.57
CA LEU A 75 26.83 9.55 0.71
C LEU A 75 28.30 9.96 0.50
N TYR A 76 28.95 9.45 -0.56
CA TYR A 76 30.29 9.90 -0.96
C TYR A 76 30.30 11.30 -1.61
N ARG A 77 29.16 11.87 -2.00
CA ARG A 77 29.07 13.27 -2.45
C ARG A 77 28.93 14.24 -1.28
N ALA A 78 28.48 13.76 -0.12
CA ALA A 78 28.49 14.54 1.12
C ALA A 78 29.84 14.41 1.86
N GLN A 79 30.96 14.50 1.13
CA GLN A 79 32.27 14.57 1.79
C GLN A 79 32.36 15.87 2.59
N PRO A 80 32.85 15.84 3.84
CA PRO A 80 33.02 17.03 4.67
C PRO A 80 33.85 18.13 3.98
N GLU A 81 34.76 17.75 3.07
CA GLU A 81 35.64 18.66 2.34
C GLU A 81 34.88 19.71 1.50
N GLU A 82 33.71 19.37 0.96
CA GLU A 82 32.95 20.31 0.13
C GLU A 82 32.10 21.28 0.97
N ARG A 83 31.76 20.94 2.23
CA ARG A 83 31.00 21.82 3.13
C ARG A 83 31.77 23.06 3.55
N ASP A 84 33.08 22.96 3.74
CA ASP A 84 33.92 24.07 4.18
C ASP A 84 34.20 25.10 3.06
N ASN A 85 33.86 24.77 1.80
CA ASN A 85 34.05 25.64 0.64
C ASN A 85 32.82 26.54 0.33
N TRP A 86 31.66 26.27 0.93
CA TRP A 86 30.47 27.11 0.78
C TRP A 86 30.53 28.41 1.60
N ASP A 87 31.41 28.47 2.59
CA ASP A 87 31.63 29.64 3.45
C ASP A 87 32.69 30.60 2.92
N ILE A 88 33.25 30.34 1.72
CA ILE A 88 34.35 31.13 1.12
C ILE A 88 33.96 31.80 -0.22
N LYS A 89 32.67 32.02 -0.49
CA LYS A 89 32.20 32.85 -1.61
C LYS A 89 31.13 33.83 -1.19
#